data_AF-A0A9K3KFQ2-F1
#
_entry.id   AF-A0A9K3KFQ2-F1
#
_cell.length_a   1.000
_cell.length_b   1.000
_cell.length_c   1.000
_cell.angle_alpha   90.00
_cell.angle_beta   90.00
_cell.angle_gamma   90.00
#
_symmetry.space_group_name_H-M   'P 1'
#
loop_
_entity.id
_entity.type
_entity.pdbx_description
1 polymer ?
#
loop_
_entity_poly.entity_id
_entity_poly.type
_entity_poly.pdbx_seq_one_letter_code
_entity_poly.pdbx_strand_id
1 'polypeptide(L)'
;MIFFNQLPSKAITQGWKRIQEGSFSCRSKSSSSAIPSRDDLLEEAASLTRSLYRRCLRSVKVIRPGNEFDDLEFARREEEFLNPKRSGGGGILSMSPPPNKEDELRSRAEYYHSYAREYFTQESDCLDNDPLKERDIKRYLYYLRKGEKDRKWLLGDMMFPDPYKDTVDQERIDKFERMSRRYLGLEEVSSGVTSAEGKSSNDETTRQKNIANDGFGEDEDPEWFQKKFPHLR
;
A
#
# COMPACT_ATOMS: atom_id res chain seq x y z
N MET A 1 24.52 19.22 6.52
CA MET A 1 25.11 18.78 5.23
C MET A 1 24.76 17.33 5.03
N ILE A 2 24.16 16.96 3.89
CA ILE A 2 24.02 15.56 3.45
C ILE A 2 24.64 15.50 2.05
N PHE A 3 25.53 14.55 1.83
CA PHE A 3 26.24 14.44 0.55
C PHE A 3 25.38 13.71 -0.48
N PHE A 4 25.05 14.41 -1.57
CA PHE A 4 24.75 13.73 -2.83
C PHE A 4 26.02 13.03 -3.31
N ASN A 5 25.97 11.71 -3.54
CA ASN A 5 26.76 11.11 -4.60
C ASN A 5 26.26 9.74 -5.10
N GLN A 6 25.99 9.72 -6.41
CA GLN A 6 26.44 8.67 -7.32
C GLN A 6 25.89 7.23 -7.18
N LEU A 7 24.68 7.02 -7.71
CA LEU A 7 24.22 5.68 -8.13
C LEU A 7 25.04 5.18 -9.33
N PRO A 8 25.55 3.93 -9.33
CA PRO A 8 26.18 3.33 -10.49
C PRO A 8 25.12 2.90 -11.54
N SER A 9 25.05 3.65 -12.64
CA SER A 9 24.22 3.27 -13.79
C SER A 9 24.76 2.02 -14.50
N LYS A 10 24.06 0.86 -14.37
CA LYS A 10 24.16 -0.34 -15.24
C LYS A 10 23.19 -1.50 -14.85
N ALA A 11 21.87 -1.23 -14.75
CA ALA A 11 20.87 -2.29 -14.50
C ALA A 11 19.50 -2.12 -15.19
N ILE A 12 19.10 -0.91 -15.60
CA ILE A 12 17.70 -0.61 -15.96
C ILE A 12 17.43 -0.75 -17.48
N THR A 13 18.45 -1.00 -18.29
CA THR A 13 18.41 -0.88 -19.77
C THR A 13 17.88 -2.09 -20.56
N GLN A 14 17.54 -3.22 -19.92
CA GLN A 14 17.01 -4.41 -20.62
C GLN A 14 15.47 -4.43 -20.71
N GLY A 15 14.74 -3.87 -19.72
CA GLY A 15 13.27 -3.93 -19.68
C GLY A 15 12.55 -3.04 -20.71
N TRP A 16 13.21 -2.01 -21.23
CA TRP A 16 12.57 -0.95 -22.03
C TRP A 16 12.49 -1.22 -23.54
N LYS A 17 13.11 -2.30 -24.05
CA LYS A 17 13.09 -2.61 -25.50
C LYS A 17 11.88 -3.42 -25.98
N ARG A 18 11.13 -4.08 -25.09
CA ARG A 18 9.99 -4.95 -25.46
C ARG A 18 8.64 -4.20 -25.47
N ILE A 19 8.59 -3.03 -26.12
CA ILE A 19 7.38 -2.16 -26.17
C ILE A 19 6.99 -1.74 -27.60
N GLN A 20 7.90 -1.79 -28.59
CA GLN A 20 7.58 -1.37 -29.97
C GLN A 20 7.09 -2.48 -30.91
N GLU A 21 7.27 -3.76 -30.57
CA GLU A 21 6.78 -4.87 -31.38
C GLU A 21 5.43 -5.37 -30.83
N GLY A 22 4.35 -4.97 -31.51
CA GLY A 22 2.98 -5.22 -31.06
C GLY A 22 2.55 -6.67 -31.25
N SER A 23 2.35 -7.39 -30.13
CA SER A 23 1.66 -8.68 -30.10
C SER A 23 0.86 -8.83 -28.80
N PHE A 24 -0.29 -8.16 -28.73
CA PHE A 24 -1.30 -8.44 -27.71
C PHE A 24 -2.03 -9.75 -28.06
N SER A 25 -1.33 -10.87 -27.87
CA SER A 25 -1.92 -12.21 -27.95
C SER A 25 -2.93 -12.37 -26.81
N CYS A 26 -4.23 -12.22 -27.13
CA CYS A 26 -5.36 -12.37 -26.23
C CYS A 26 -5.56 -13.87 -25.87
N ARG A 27 -4.59 -14.43 -25.15
CA ARG A 27 -4.51 -15.87 -24.84
C ARG A 27 -5.55 -16.26 -23.80
N SER A 28 -6.74 -16.66 -24.25
CA SER A 28 -7.82 -17.22 -23.44
C SER A 28 -7.37 -18.51 -22.75
N LYS A 29 -6.82 -18.42 -21.54
CA LYS A 29 -6.42 -19.57 -20.71
C LYS A 29 -7.66 -20.30 -20.16
N SER A 30 -8.19 -21.24 -20.94
CA SER A 30 -9.28 -22.13 -20.55
C SER A 30 -8.74 -23.40 -19.86
N SER A 31 -8.31 -23.29 -18.59
CA SER A 31 -8.15 -24.44 -17.68
C SER A 31 -8.07 -23.99 -16.21
N SER A 32 -9.02 -24.44 -15.39
CA SER A 32 -9.02 -24.18 -13.94
C SER A 32 -8.03 -25.05 -13.17
N SER A 33 -7.59 -26.17 -13.77
CA SER A 33 -6.80 -27.25 -13.17
C SER A 33 -5.29 -27.20 -13.42
N ALA A 34 -4.79 -26.23 -14.21
CA ALA A 34 -3.35 -26.09 -14.43
C ALA A 34 -2.66 -25.51 -13.19
N ILE A 35 -1.55 -26.12 -12.76
CA ILE A 35 -0.66 -25.53 -11.74
C ILE A 35 -0.10 -24.22 -12.34
N PRO A 36 -0.26 -23.06 -11.66
CA PRO A 36 0.22 -21.78 -12.16
C PRO A 36 1.75 -21.77 -12.21
N SER A 37 2.33 -21.12 -13.23
CA SER A 37 3.79 -20.96 -13.34
C SER A 37 4.33 -19.87 -12.42
N ARG A 38 5.66 -19.83 -12.23
CA ARG A 38 6.35 -18.70 -11.58
C ARG A 38 6.05 -17.38 -12.30
N ASP A 39 6.04 -17.39 -13.63
CA ASP A 39 5.74 -16.20 -14.45
C ASP A 39 4.29 -15.72 -14.28
N ASP A 40 3.32 -16.64 -14.15
CA ASP A 40 1.91 -16.31 -13.89
C ASP A 40 1.73 -15.61 -12.53
N LEU A 41 2.51 -16.00 -11.51
CA LEU A 41 2.57 -15.30 -10.23
C LEU A 41 3.23 -13.93 -10.35
N LEU A 42 4.36 -13.83 -11.05
CA LEU A 42 5.09 -12.57 -11.22
C LEU A 42 4.30 -11.53 -12.02
N GLU A 43 3.55 -11.93 -13.06
CA GLU A 43 2.68 -11.02 -13.81
C GLU A 43 1.56 -10.46 -12.93
N GLU A 44 0.94 -11.32 -12.11
CA GLU A 44 -0.16 -10.92 -11.22
C GLU A 44 0.32 -10.03 -10.07
N ALA A 45 1.44 -10.39 -9.43
CA ALA A 45 2.13 -9.55 -8.45
C ALA A 45 2.52 -8.20 -9.04
N ALA A 46 3.12 -8.18 -10.23
CA ALA A 46 3.45 -6.94 -10.93
C ALA A 46 2.19 -6.09 -11.23
N SER A 47 1.04 -6.72 -11.49
CA SER A 47 -0.24 -6.00 -11.66
C SER A 47 -0.73 -5.37 -10.35
N LEU A 48 -0.78 -6.14 -9.26
CA LEU A 48 -1.18 -5.69 -7.92
C LEU A 48 -0.27 -4.55 -7.43
N THR A 49 1.05 -4.71 -7.52
CA THR A 49 2.04 -3.69 -7.14
C THR A 49 1.90 -2.41 -7.97
N ARG A 50 1.70 -2.52 -9.30
CA ARG A 50 1.43 -1.35 -10.16
C ARG A 50 0.12 -0.66 -9.79
N SER A 51 -0.90 -1.40 -9.36
CA SER A 51 -2.18 -0.83 -8.90
C SER A 51 -1.99 -0.05 -7.59
N LEU A 52 -1.36 -0.65 -6.58
CA LEU A 52 -1.07 0.02 -5.30
C LEU A 52 -0.19 1.26 -5.50
N TYR A 53 0.93 1.15 -6.20
CA TYR A 53 1.84 2.27 -6.47
C TYR A 53 1.12 3.46 -7.14
N ARG A 54 0.27 3.19 -8.14
CA ARG A 54 -0.55 4.23 -8.79
C ARG A 54 -1.55 4.88 -7.82
N ARG A 55 -2.12 4.14 -6.87
CA ARG A 55 -3.04 4.69 -5.85
C ARG A 55 -2.29 5.50 -4.79
N CYS A 56 -1.10 5.09 -4.37
CA CYS A 56 -0.23 5.90 -3.50
C CYS A 56 0.16 7.23 -4.19
N LEU A 57 0.69 7.20 -5.42
CA LEU A 57 1.03 8.42 -6.16
C LEU A 57 -0.18 9.33 -6.42
N ARG A 58 -1.39 8.76 -6.59
CA ARG A 58 -2.63 9.56 -6.71
C ARG A 58 -3.07 10.15 -5.37
N SER A 59 -2.87 9.44 -4.25
CA SER A 59 -3.15 9.95 -2.90
C SER A 59 -2.28 11.17 -2.59
N VAL A 60 -0.98 11.13 -2.95
CA VAL A 60 -0.07 12.27 -2.83
C VAL A 60 -0.52 13.50 -3.63
N LYS A 61 -1.22 13.32 -4.76
CA LYS A 61 -1.81 14.44 -5.51
C LYS A 61 -3.01 15.10 -4.81
N VAL A 62 -3.71 14.39 -3.92
CA VAL A 62 -4.80 14.93 -3.09
C VAL A 62 -4.23 15.79 -1.95
N ILE A 63 -3.05 15.46 -1.44
CA ILE A 63 -2.35 16.18 -0.35
C ILE A 63 -1.72 17.51 -0.81
N ARG A 64 -1.37 17.61 -2.10
CA ARG A 64 -0.67 18.78 -2.68
C ARG A 64 -1.39 20.14 -2.55
N PRO A 65 -2.70 20.29 -2.82
CA PRO A 65 -3.37 21.60 -2.68
C PRO A 65 -3.59 22.05 -1.23
N GLY A 66 -3.32 21.19 -0.24
CA GLY A 66 -3.70 21.42 1.15
C GLY A 66 -5.18 21.11 1.44
N ASN A 67 -5.58 21.24 2.69
CA ASN A 67 -6.98 21.18 3.14
C ASN A 67 -7.32 22.34 4.10
N GLU A 68 -8.57 22.43 4.53
CA GLU A 68 -9.05 23.49 5.44
C GLU A 68 -8.28 23.58 6.76
N PHE A 69 -7.69 22.46 7.23
CA PHE A 69 -6.85 22.44 8.43
C PHE A 69 -5.46 23.04 8.18
N ASP A 70 -4.83 22.71 7.05
CA ASP A 70 -3.60 23.39 6.60
C ASP A 70 -3.84 24.91 6.54
N ASP A 71 -4.92 25.33 5.90
CA ASP A 71 -5.26 26.75 5.69
C ASP A 71 -5.41 27.53 7.01
N LEU A 72 -6.03 26.93 8.03
CA LEU A 72 -6.14 27.50 9.38
C LEU A 72 -4.79 27.59 10.10
N GLU A 73 -3.95 26.56 9.98
CA GLU A 73 -2.61 26.53 10.58
C GLU A 73 -1.63 27.49 9.88
N PHE A 74 -1.76 27.71 8.57
CA PHE A 74 -1.04 28.77 7.85
C PHE A 74 -1.49 30.16 8.31
N ALA A 75 -2.81 30.42 8.36
CA ALA A 75 -3.33 31.71 8.83
C ALA A 75 -2.88 32.04 10.27
N ARG A 76 -2.84 31.04 11.16
CA ARG A 76 -2.30 31.18 12.53
C ARG A 76 -0.83 31.58 12.52
N ARG A 77 0.01 30.86 11.76
CA ARG A 77 1.45 31.14 11.67
C ARG A 77 1.76 32.49 11.00
N GLU A 78 0.92 32.93 10.06
CA GLU A 78 1.02 34.26 9.46
C GLU A 78 0.65 35.37 10.46
N GLU A 79 -0.42 35.23 11.26
CA GLU A 79 -0.70 36.21 12.33
C GLU A 79 0.44 36.26 13.37
N GLU A 80 0.98 35.10 13.76
CA GLU A 80 2.09 35.02 14.72
C GLU A 80 3.38 35.67 14.19
N PHE A 81 3.68 35.51 12.89
CA PHE A 81 4.83 36.16 12.24
C PHE A 81 4.64 37.68 12.11
N LEU A 82 3.42 38.15 11.84
CA LEU A 82 3.09 39.57 11.74
C LEU A 82 2.96 40.27 13.11
N ASN A 83 2.48 39.55 14.13
CA ASN A 83 2.18 40.08 15.47
C ASN A 83 2.96 39.37 16.61
N PRO A 84 4.30 39.25 16.54
CA PRO A 84 5.09 38.48 17.52
C PRO A 84 5.01 39.00 18.96
N LYS A 85 4.45 40.19 19.18
CA LYS A 85 4.14 40.76 20.50
C LYS A 85 2.92 40.14 21.20
N ARG A 86 2.05 39.41 20.49
CA ARG A 86 0.89 38.72 21.09
C ARG A 86 1.25 37.38 21.72
N SER A 87 2.24 36.67 21.17
CA SER A 87 2.56 35.26 21.50
C SER A 87 3.37 35.05 22.79
N GLY A 88 3.28 35.96 23.76
CA GLY A 88 3.84 35.84 25.12
C GLY A 88 5.38 35.89 25.27
N GLY A 89 6.14 35.53 24.23
CA GLY A 89 7.60 35.60 24.20
C GLY A 89 8.13 37.00 23.86
N GLY A 90 9.18 37.44 24.57
CA GLY A 90 9.69 38.82 24.50
C GLY A 90 10.40 39.20 23.19
N GLY A 91 9.65 39.51 22.14
CA GLY A 91 10.06 40.46 21.08
C GLY A 91 11.23 40.08 20.18
N ILE A 92 11.67 38.83 20.16
CA ILE A 92 12.66 38.34 19.18
C ILE A 92 11.95 38.22 17.83
N LEU A 93 12.36 39.03 16.85
CA LEU A 93 11.96 38.85 15.44
C LEU A 93 12.41 37.48 14.98
N SER A 94 11.50 36.68 14.41
CA SER A 94 11.90 35.39 13.84
C SER A 94 12.86 35.63 12.67
N MET A 95 14.05 35.05 12.76
CA MET A 95 15.04 35.05 11.67
C MET A 95 14.74 33.96 10.63
N SER A 96 13.62 33.24 10.76
CA SER A 96 13.09 32.39 9.70
C SER A 96 12.58 33.25 8.54
N PRO A 97 12.52 32.73 7.30
CA PRO A 97 11.63 33.31 6.30
C PRO A 97 10.17 33.32 6.83
N PRO A 98 9.29 34.16 6.26
CA PRO A 98 7.85 34.05 6.47
C PRO A 98 7.34 32.66 6.06
N PRO A 99 6.25 32.15 6.68
CA PRO A 99 5.56 30.96 6.19
C PRO A 99 5.20 31.08 4.71
N ASN A 100 5.28 29.98 3.97
CA ASN A 100 4.93 29.98 2.55
C ASN A 100 4.13 28.72 2.19
N LYS A 101 2.80 28.85 2.20
CA LYS A 101 1.84 27.79 1.91
C LYS A 101 2.20 26.98 0.66
N GLU A 102 2.45 27.63 -0.47
CA GLU A 102 2.72 26.93 -1.73
C GLU A 102 4.03 26.15 -1.74
N ASP A 103 5.06 26.63 -1.04
CA ASP A 103 6.36 25.94 -0.97
C ASP A 103 6.35 24.78 0.05
N GLU A 104 5.72 24.98 1.21
CA GLU A 104 5.52 23.95 2.22
C GLU A 104 4.61 22.81 1.72
N LEU A 105 3.48 23.13 1.08
CA LEU A 105 2.57 22.12 0.51
C LEU A 105 3.20 21.38 -0.68
N ARG A 106 3.97 22.09 -1.53
CA ARG A 106 4.75 21.47 -2.63
C ARG A 106 5.79 20.50 -2.07
N SER A 107 6.65 20.96 -1.16
CA SER A 107 7.73 20.14 -0.60
C SER A 107 7.21 18.94 0.19
N ARG A 108 6.09 19.09 0.91
CA ARG A 108 5.36 17.97 1.54
C ARG A 108 4.89 16.93 0.51
N ALA A 109 4.28 17.36 -0.59
CA ALA A 109 3.84 16.45 -1.65
C ALA A 109 5.03 15.79 -2.38
N GLU A 110 6.13 16.51 -2.60
CA GLU A 110 7.35 15.97 -3.21
C GLU A 110 8.03 14.95 -2.30
N TYR A 111 8.08 15.20 -0.98
CA TYR A 111 8.56 14.25 0.03
C TYR A 111 7.78 12.93 0.01
N TYR A 112 6.44 12.96 0.05
CA TYR A 112 5.67 11.71 -0.02
C TYR A 112 5.79 11.03 -1.40
N HIS A 113 6.06 11.77 -2.47
CA HIS A 113 6.33 11.20 -3.79
C HIS A 113 7.72 10.53 -3.87
N SER A 114 8.77 11.06 -3.24
CA SER A 114 10.06 10.36 -3.17
C SER A 114 9.99 9.16 -2.22
N TYR A 115 9.39 9.33 -1.04
CA TYR A 115 9.16 8.25 -0.08
C TYR A 115 8.42 7.05 -0.72
N ALA A 116 7.31 7.29 -1.42
CA ALA A 116 6.56 6.24 -2.10
C ALA A 116 7.38 5.54 -3.22
N ARG A 117 8.32 6.24 -3.86
CA ARG A 117 9.23 5.64 -4.86
C ARG A 117 10.32 4.79 -4.20
N GLU A 118 10.88 5.28 -3.09
CA GLU A 118 11.96 4.60 -2.36
C GLU A 118 11.45 3.34 -1.65
N TYR A 119 10.31 3.40 -0.96
CA TYR A 119 9.67 2.25 -0.30
C TYR A 119 9.46 1.08 -1.27
N PHE A 120 8.89 1.34 -2.46
CA PHE A 120 8.68 0.32 -3.50
C PHE A 120 9.98 -0.17 -4.16
N THR A 121 11.11 0.50 -3.94
CA THR A 121 12.43 0.08 -4.41
C THR A 121 13.17 -0.76 -3.35
N GLN A 122 12.96 -0.49 -2.06
CA GLN A 122 13.63 -1.21 -0.96
C GLN A 122 13.18 -2.67 -0.84
N GLU A 123 11.91 -2.96 -1.13
CA GLU A 123 11.31 -4.30 -0.99
C GLU A 123 11.03 -4.98 -2.35
N SER A 124 11.64 -4.50 -3.45
CA SER A 124 11.41 -5.06 -4.79
C SER A 124 11.99 -6.46 -4.98
N ASP A 125 12.97 -6.86 -4.15
CA ASP A 125 13.64 -8.18 -4.20
C ASP A 125 12.75 -9.34 -3.70
N CYS A 126 11.58 -9.03 -3.12
CA CYS A 126 10.78 -10.01 -2.38
C CYS A 126 10.27 -11.22 -3.19
N LEU A 127 10.37 -11.19 -4.53
CA LEU A 127 10.02 -12.30 -5.43
C LEU A 127 11.16 -12.66 -6.43
N ASP A 128 12.38 -12.18 -6.22
CA ASP A 128 13.50 -12.45 -7.14
C ASP A 128 14.01 -13.91 -7.05
N ASN A 129 13.76 -14.60 -5.94
CA ASN A 129 14.19 -15.99 -5.72
C ASN A 129 13.63 -16.96 -6.78
N ASP A 130 14.44 -17.97 -7.11
CA ASP A 130 14.03 -19.12 -7.91
C ASP A 130 14.65 -20.41 -7.31
N PRO A 131 13.85 -21.41 -6.89
CA PRO A 131 12.39 -21.37 -6.77
C PRO A 131 11.90 -20.42 -5.68
N LEU A 132 10.76 -19.76 -5.92
CA LEU A 132 10.02 -18.99 -4.91
C LEU A 132 9.63 -19.87 -3.72
N LYS A 133 9.78 -19.33 -2.50
CA LYS A 133 9.39 -20.00 -1.25
C LYS A 133 8.17 -19.35 -0.62
N GLU A 134 7.49 -20.08 0.26
CA GLU A 134 6.32 -19.57 0.99
C GLU A 134 6.60 -18.25 1.74
N ARG A 135 7.80 -18.12 2.33
CA ARG A 135 8.28 -16.90 2.99
C ARG A 135 8.33 -15.69 2.05
N ASP A 136 8.73 -15.90 0.80
CA ASP A 136 8.91 -14.83 -0.19
C ASP A 136 7.55 -14.27 -0.59
N ILE A 137 6.59 -15.16 -0.83
CA ILE A 137 5.18 -14.83 -1.12
C ILE A 137 4.51 -14.18 0.11
N LYS A 138 4.75 -14.67 1.33
CA LYS A 138 4.26 -14.03 2.58
C LYS A 138 4.86 -12.63 2.79
N ARG A 139 6.15 -12.43 2.48
CA ARG A 139 6.81 -11.11 2.50
C ARG A 139 6.14 -10.17 1.50
N TYR A 140 5.90 -10.61 0.27
CA TYR A 140 5.21 -9.83 -0.76
C TYR A 140 3.79 -9.41 -0.32
N LEU A 141 2.97 -10.36 0.15
CA LEU A 141 1.61 -10.09 0.62
C LEU A 141 1.57 -9.14 1.82
N TYR A 142 2.52 -9.27 2.75
CA TYR A 142 2.67 -8.35 3.87
C TYR A 142 2.88 -6.91 3.39
N TYR A 143 3.84 -6.65 2.49
CA TYR A 143 4.08 -5.29 1.99
C TYR A 143 2.96 -4.76 1.09
N LEU A 144 2.26 -5.62 0.35
CA LEU A 144 1.08 -5.21 -0.42
C LEU A 144 -0.06 -4.72 0.49
N ARG A 145 -0.34 -5.44 1.58
CA ARG A 145 -1.34 -5.05 2.59
C ARG A 145 -0.89 -3.84 3.41
N LYS A 146 0.37 -3.83 3.85
CA LYS A 146 0.97 -2.74 4.64
C LYS A 146 1.00 -1.43 3.85
N GLY A 147 1.45 -1.43 2.60
CA GLY A 147 1.46 -0.23 1.77
C GLY A 147 0.06 0.36 1.51
N GLU A 148 -1.01 -0.46 1.59
CA GLU A 148 -2.39 0.04 1.59
C GLU A 148 -2.80 0.63 2.94
N LYS A 149 -2.43 -0.01 4.06
CA LYS A 149 -2.65 0.51 5.43
C LYS A 149 -1.93 1.85 5.63
N ASP A 150 -0.65 1.91 5.29
CA ASP A 150 0.20 3.11 5.37
C ASP A 150 -0.39 4.26 4.52
N ARG A 151 -0.90 3.95 3.31
CA ARG A 151 -1.57 4.91 2.42
C ARG A 151 -2.88 5.46 3.01
N LYS A 152 -3.70 4.59 3.62
CA LYS A 152 -4.96 4.98 4.29
C LYS A 152 -4.68 5.81 5.54
N TRP A 153 -3.70 5.40 6.34
CA TRP A 153 -3.27 6.13 7.55
C TRP A 153 -2.77 7.53 7.20
N LEU A 154 -1.89 7.68 6.21
CA LEU A 154 -1.37 8.97 5.76
C LEU A 154 -2.47 9.99 5.40
N LEU A 155 -3.55 9.55 4.74
CA LEU A 155 -4.67 10.43 4.42
C LEU A 155 -5.53 10.74 5.66
N GLY A 156 -5.78 9.74 6.52
CA GLY A 156 -6.57 9.92 7.74
C GLY A 156 -5.90 10.85 8.76
N ASP A 157 -4.60 10.68 9.00
CA ASP A 157 -3.79 11.45 9.94
C ASP A 157 -3.76 12.94 9.58
N MET A 158 -3.54 13.26 8.30
CA MET A 158 -3.61 14.63 7.78
C MET A 158 -5.04 15.11 7.44
N MET A 159 -6.09 14.36 7.81
CA MET A 159 -7.51 14.68 7.57
C MET A 159 -7.87 14.97 6.09
N PHE A 160 -7.26 14.26 5.15
CA PHE A 160 -7.67 14.26 3.75
C PHE A 160 -8.71 13.17 3.46
N PRO A 161 -9.75 13.44 2.65
CA PRO A 161 -10.66 12.40 2.19
C PRO A 161 -9.91 11.38 1.31
N ASP A 162 -10.23 10.09 1.46
CA ASP A 162 -9.62 9.01 0.66
C ASP A 162 -10.53 8.57 -0.51
N PRO A 163 -10.36 9.12 -1.73
CA PRO A 163 -11.11 8.69 -2.91
C PRO A 163 -10.70 7.29 -3.42
N TYR A 164 -9.79 6.60 -2.73
CA TYR A 164 -9.32 5.26 -3.08
C TYR A 164 -9.67 4.21 -2.01
N LYS A 165 -10.40 4.55 -0.93
CA LYS A 165 -10.70 3.67 0.23
C LYS A 165 -11.14 2.27 -0.19
N ASP A 166 -12.08 2.22 -1.12
CA ASP A 166 -12.80 1.02 -1.56
C ASP A 166 -12.31 0.50 -2.93
N THR A 167 -11.15 1.00 -3.41
CA THR A 167 -10.54 0.60 -4.70
C THR A 167 -9.53 -0.53 -4.57
N VAL A 168 -9.54 -1.25 -3.44
CA VAL A 168 -8.71 -2.43 -3.21
C VAL A 168 -9.36 -3.63 -3.91
N ASP A 169 -8.70 -4.14 -4.93
CA ASP A 169 -9.11 -5.33 -5.69
C ASP A 169 -8.85 -6.60 -4.87
N GLN A 170 -9.66 -6.82 -3.84
CA GLN A 170 -9.49 -7.92 -2.89
C GLN A 170 -9.65 -9.28 -3.57
N GLU A 171 -10.61 -9.44 -4.49
CA GLU A 171 -10.80 -10.67 -5.26
C GLU A 171 -9.52 -11.13 -5.97
N ARG A 172 -8.72 -10.16 -6.44
CA ARG A 172 -7.43 -10.38 -7.11
C ARG A 172 -6.28 -10.65 -6.16
N ILE A 173 -6.30 -10.09 -4.95
CA ILE A 173 -5.39 -10.50 -3.86
C ILE A 173 -5.68 -11.96 -3.50
N ASP A 174 -6.94 -12.31 -3.28
CA ASP A 174 -7.35 -13.69 -2.97
C ASP A 174 -7.04 -14.64 -4.14
N LYS A 175 -7.16 -14.17 -5.39
CA LYS A 175 -6.75 -14.93 -6.59
C LYS A 175 -5.26 -15.21 -6.56
N PHE A 176 -4.42 -14.21 -6.26
CA PHE A 176 -2.98 -14.40 -6.12
C PHE A 176 -2.65 -15.39 -5.00
N GLU A 177 -3.33 -15.32 -3.85
CA GLU A 177 -3.17 -16.30 -2.76
C GLU A 177 -3.59 -17.72 -3.17
N ARG A 178 -4.69 -17.89 -3.91
CA ARG A 178 -5.10 -19.19 -4.48
C ARG A 178 -4.14 -19.69 -5.56
N MET A 179 -3.46 -18.81 -6.28
CA MET A 179 -2.41 -19.20 -7.23
C MET A 179 -1.14 -19.61 -6.48
N SER A 180 -0.75 -18.89 -5.42
CA SER A 180 0.49 -19.14 -4.71
C SER A 180 0.45 -20.41 -3.86
N ARG A 181 -0.69 -20.72 -3.21
CA ARG A 181 -0.89 -22.00 -2.51
C ARG A 181 -0.74 -23.19 -3.46
N ARG A 182 -1.32 -23.10 -4.66
CA ARG A 182 -1.18 -24.13 -5.71
C ARG A 182 0.23 -24.28 -6.26
N TYR A 183 0.94 -23.17 -6.50
CA TYR A 183 2.35 -23.18 -6.90
C TYR A 183 3.23 -23.90 -5.86
N LEU A 184 2.96 -23.69 -4.58
CA LEU A 184 3.72 -24.29 -3.46
C LEU A 184 3.30 -25.74 -3.14
N GLY A 185 2.27 -26.29 -3.81
CA GLY A 185 1.71 -27.61 -3.45
C GLY A 185 0.96 -27.64 -2.11
N LEU A 186 0.56 -26.47 -1.59
CA LEU A 186 -0.13 -26.29 -0.31
C LEU A 186 -1.67 -26.25 -0.44
N GLU A 187 -2.20 -26.61 -1.61
CA GLU A 187 -3.65 -26.80 -1.78
C GLU A 187 -4.00 -28.22 -1.34
N GLU A 188 -4.47 -28.38 -0.10
CA GLU A 188 -5.08 -29.64 0.34
C GLU A 188 -6.21 -30.00 -0.62
N VAL A 189 -6.14 -31.19 -1.20
CA VAL A 189 -7.20 -31.69 -2.07
C VAL A 189 -8.41 -31.97 -1.20
N SER A 190 -9.35 -31.01 -1.21
CA SER A 190 -10.69 -31.10 -0.58
C SER A 190 -11.50 -32.22 -1.23
N SER A 191 -11.12 -33.44 -0.87
CA SER A 191 -11.67 -34.69 -1.35
C SER A 191 -13.01 -34.87 -0.66
N GLY A 192 -14.10 -34.61 -1.38
CA GLY A 192 -15.42 -34.46 -0.78
C GLY A 192 -15.87 -35.67 0.03
N VAL A 193 -15.96 -35.50 1.35
CA VAL A 193 -16.72 -36.42 2.22
C VAL A 193 -18.18 -35.98 2.20
N THR A 194 -18.96 -36.61 1.34
CA THR A 194 -20.42 -36.46 1.32
C THR A 194 -21.03 -37.22 2.50
N SER A 195 -21.31 -36.52 3.59
CA SER A 195 -22.18 -37.00 4.67
C SER A 195 -23.44 -36.15 4.73
N ALA A 196 -24.53 -36.68 4.17
CA ALA A 196 -25.88 -36.15 4.34
C ALA A 196 -26.58 -36.78 5.54
N GLU A 197 -27.67 -36.15 5.98
CA GLU A 197 -28.56 -36.54 7.09
C GLU A 197 -27.98 -36.40 8.52
N GLY A 198 -28.63 -35.68 9.45
CA GLY A 198 -29.76 -34.75 9.29
C GLY A 198 -30.55 -34.45 10.59
N LYS A 199 -31.38 -33.39 10.55
CA LYS A 199 -32.41 -33.00 11.57
C LYS A 199 -31.80 -32.57 12.94
N SER A 200 -32.40 -31.73 13.80
CA SER A 200 -33.52 -30.75 13.79
C SER A 200 -33.48 -30.02 15.17
N SER A 201 -34.10 -28.87 15.46
CA SER A 201 -34.94 -27.88 14.73
C SER A 201 -35.09 -26.60 15.59
N ASN A 202 -35.57 -25.49 15.00
CA ASN A 202 -35.85 -24.18 15.63
C ASN A 202 -34.56 -23.40 16.03
N ASP A 203 -34.55 -22.08 16.22
CA ASP A 203 -35.66 -21.13 16.44
C ASP A 203 -35.53 -19.83 15.61
N GLU A 204 -36.59 -19.02 15.57
CA GLU A 204 -36.67 -17.76 14.82
C GLU A 204 -36.41 -16.53 15.72
N THR A 205 -36.22 -15.35 15.11
CA THR A 205 -36.10 -14.02 15.77
C THR A 205 -34.74 -13.67 16.39
N THR A 206 -33.90 -12.97 15.60
CA THR A 206 -33.51 -11.57 15.92
C THR A 206 -32.92 -10.91 14.66
N ARG A 207 -33.73 -10.09 13.98
CA ARG A 207 -33.35 -9.39 12.74
C ARG A 207 -32.91 -7.95 13.03
N GLN A 208 -31.81 -7.78 13.78
CA GLN A 208 -31.21 -6.47 14.04
C GLN A 208 -29.95 -6.21 13.19
N LYS A 209 -29.73 -4.95 12.83
CA LYS A 209 -28.74 -4.52 11.83
C LYS A 209 -27.38 -4.24 12.47
N ASN A 210 -26.42 -5.16 12.36
CA ASN A 210 -25.01 -4.84 12.57
C ASN A 210 -24.33 -4.49 11.24
N ILE A 211 -24.72 -3.34 10.66
CA ILE A 211 -23.95 -2.68 9.59
C ILE A 211 -22.95 -1.74 10.26
N ALA A 212 -21.98 -2.34 10.95
CA ALA A 212 -20.86 -1.72 11.64
C ALA A 212 -19.84 -2.81 12.00
N ASN A 213 -19.22 -3.41 10.99
CA ASN A 213 -18.11 -4.34 11.16
C ASN A 213 -17.10 -4.11 10.04
N ASP A 214 -16.34 -3.01 10.17
CA ASP A 214 -15.21 -2.66 9.30
C ASP A 214 -14.08 -3.67 9.58
N GLY A 215 -14.27 -4.89 9.06
CA GLY A 215 -13.57 -6.12 9.46
C GLY A 215 -12.11 -6.22 9.02
N PHE A 216 -11.29 -5.27 9.44
CA PHE A 216 -9.86 -5.49 9.64
C PHE A 216 -9.65 -5.77 11.12
N GLY A 217 -9.50 -7.05 11.46
CA GLY A 217 -9.02 -7.44 12.78
C GLY A 217 -7.63 -6.88 13.05
N GLU A 218 -7.21 -6.91 14.30
CA GLU A 218 -5.84 -6.59 14.71
C GLU A 218 -4.90 -7.72 14.28
N ASP A 219 -4.67 -7.84 12.96
CA ASP A 219 -3.65 -8.70 12.35
C ASP A 219 -2.29 -8.29 12.92
N GLU A 220 -1.84 -8.99 13.97
CA GLU A 220 -0.49 -8.85 14.50
C GLU A 220 0.54 -9.07 13.38
N ASP A 221 1.60 -8.27 13.35
CA ASP A 221 2.71 -8.50 12.43
C ASP A 221 3.18 -9.96 12.55
N PRO A 222 3.43 -10.68 11.44
CA PRO A 222 3.83 -12.09 11.51
C PRO A 222 5.02 -12.31 12.43
N GLU A 223 5.05 -13.42 13.20
CA GLU A 223 6.10 -13.68 14.20
C GLU A 223 7.54 -13.50 13.66
N TRP A 224 7.78 -13.88 12.40
CA TRP A 224 9.08 -13.73 11.74
C TRP A 224 9.49 -12.26 11.53
N PHE A 225 8.51 -11.36 11.36
CA PHE A 225 8.72 -9.91 11.26
C PHE A 225 9.01 -9.34 12.64
N GLN A 226 8.14 -9.61 13.63
CA GLN A 226 8.35 -9.16 15.03
C GLN A 226 9.72 -9.58 15.57
N LYS A 227 10.10 -10.85 15.37
CA LYS A 227 11.38 -11.42 15.80
C LYS A 227 12.61 -10.80 15.11
N LYS A 228 12.45 -10.25 13.90
CA LYS A 228 13.54 -9.61 13.13
C LYS A 228 13.60 -8.09 13.38
N PHE A 229 12.46 -7.47 13.69
CA PHE A 229 12.29 -6.02 13.80
C PHE A 229 11.58 -5.62 15.11
N PRO A 230 12.10 -5.98 16.30
CA PRO A 230 11.42 -5.76 17.58
C PRO A 230 11.35 -4.28 18.03
N HIS A 231 11.91 -3.36 17.25
CA HIS A 231 11.95 -1.92 17.51
C HIS A 231 11.00 -1.12 16.58
N LEU A 232 10.10 -1.81 15.87
CA LEU A 232 9.14 -1.25 14.92
C LEU A 232 7.67 -1.46 15.34
N ARG A 233 7.43 -1.62 16.65
CA ARG A 233 6.15 -1.37 17.34
C ARG A 233 6.23 -0.02 18.03
#